data_AF-A0AAJ2J0R4-F1
#
_entry.id   AF-A0AAJ2J0R4-F1
#
_cell.length_a   1.000
_cell.length_b   1.000
_cell.length_c   1.000
_cell.angle_alpha   90.00
_cell.angle_beta   90.00
_cell.angle_gamma   90.00
#
_symmetry.space_group_name_H-M   'P 1'
#
loop_
_entity.id
_entity.type
_entity.pdbx_description
1 polymer ?
#
loop_
_entity_poly.entity_id
_entity_poly.type
_entity_poly.pdbx_seq_one_letter_code
_entity_poly.pdbx_strand_id
1 'polypeptide(L)'
;MLINQQYTRHGPDYRFGEQVTFLDVKQTFGFSHVRVGRWVTRDESRLAADLVFDSLADLAFILKLPPLTLGLRETVSLAFGHGGQKGVQAHYAPATRELALAKNAGAGALAHEFWHAFDHYIAAKSFKSSSKRFQCASDLWLSDLPVIEHPLNARLSEIFKVTFLSGNGDEPHDYVRRAIALDKKHGMQYFARPTEMMARAFEACIESYDAISNPYLVSGTRFSAMAKEGAYPDEAHRKVIFNALINYFEPLGMALSKHPLG
;
A
#
# COMPACT_ATOMS: atom_id res chain seq x y z
N MET A 1 -14.48 12.96 -13.66
CA MET A 1 -13.51 12.58 -14.71
C MET A 1 -12.15 13.06 -14.28
N LEU A 2 -11.09 12.28 -14.48
CA LEU A 2 -9.72 12.59 -14.04
C LEU A 2 -9.27 14.02 -14.39
N ILE A 3 -9.66 14.50 -15.56
CA ILE A 3 -9.35 15.85 -16.09
C ILE A 3 -10.04 16.99 -15.31
N ASN A 4 -11.15 16.72 -14.62
CA ASN A 4 -11.94 17.73 -13.91
C ASN A 4 -11.66 17.79 -12.40
N GLN A 5 -10.73 16.99 -11.90
CA GLN A 5 -10.31 17.01 -10.49
C GLN A 5 -8.91 17.61 -10.38
N GLN A 6 -8.75 18.61 -9.52
CA GLN A 6 -7.44 19.14 -9.16
C GLN A 6 -6.82 18.26 -8.07
N TYR A 7 -5.72 17.60 -8.39
CA TYR A 7 -4.88 16.88 -7.45
C TYR A 7 -3.73 17.79 -7.01
N THR A 8 -3.96 18.61 -5.98
CA THR A 8 -2.91 19.44 -5.42
C THR A 8 -1.97 18.58 -4.59
N ARG A 9 -0.78 18.32 -5.13
CA ARG A 9 0.30 17.61 -4.46
C ARG A 9 1.29 18.59 -3.84
N HIS A 10 1.80 18.27 -2.65
CA HIS A 10 2.94 18.90 -2.01
C HIS A 10 4.00 17.83 -1.72
N GLY A 11 5.23 18.04 -2.20
CA GLY A 11 6.35 17.12 -2.03
C GLY A 11 7.48 17.43 -3.01
N PRO A 12 8.58 16.66 -3.01
CA PRO A 12 9.69 16.86 -3.95
C PRO A 12 9.23 16.80 -5.41
N ASP A 13 9.87 17.57 -6.30
CA ASP A 13 9.67 17.44 -7.74
C ASP A 13 10.60 16.36 -8.30
N TYR A 14 10.03 15.22 -8.68
CA TYR A 14 10.78 14.10 -9.23
C TYR A 14 10.89 14.13 -10.75
N ARG A 15 9.99 14.89 -11.41
CA ARG A 15 9.89 14.96 -12.86
C ARG A 15 10.59 16.19 -13.43
N PHE A 16 10.91 17.17 -12.59
CA PHE A 16 11.55 18.44 -12.98
C PHE A 16 10.78 19.16 -14.09
N GLY A 17 9.44 19.13 -14.00
CA GLY A 17 8.55 19.71 -15.01
C GLY A 17 8.31 18.85 -16.27
N GLU A 18 8.95 17.69 -16.38
CA GLU A 18 8.76 16.80 -17.54
C GLU A 18 7.48 15.95 -17.42
N GLN A 19 6.87 15.66 -18.57
CA GLN A 19 5.77 14.69 -18.66
C GLN A 19 6.33 13.28 -18.74
N VAL A 20 5.81 12.37 -17.93
CA VAL A 20 6.20 10.95 -17.96
C VAL A 20 5.13 10.10 -18.65
N THR A 21 5.54 8.90 -19.04
CA THR A 21 4.69 7.87 -19.62
C THR A 21 4.55 6.68 -18.67
N PHE A 22 3.58 5.81 -18.94
CA PHE A 22 3.48 4.53 -18.22
C PHE A 22 4.68 3.60 -18.46
N LEU A 23 5.46 3.81 -19.52
CA LEU A 23 6.73 3.11 -19.71
C LEU A 23 7.76 3.59 -18.69
N ASP A 24 7.84 4.90 -18.43
CA ASP A 24 8.72 5.47 -17.41
C ASP A 24 8.32 5.00 -16.01
N VAL A 25 7.00 4.92 -15.73
CA VAL A 25 6.48 4.30 -14.49
C VAL A 25 6.94 2.85 -14.37
N LYS A 26 6.81 2.04 -15.43
CA LYS A 26 7.26 0.64 -15.43
C LYS A 26 8.74 0.54 -15.05
N GLN A 27 9.58 1.30 -15.76
CA GLN A 27 11.03 1.21 -15.68
C GLN A 27 11.55 1.76 -14.35
N THR A 28 11.02 2.88 -13.88
CA THR A 28 11.47 3.54 -12.65
C THR A 28 11.11 2.75 -11.41
N PHE A 29 9.90 2.18 -11.36
CA PHE A 29 9.38 1.51 -10.17
C PHE A 29 9.46 -0.02 -10.23
N GLY A 30 10.01 -0.59 -11.30
CA GLY A 30 10.31 -2.02 -11.38
C GLY A 30 9.08 -2.91 -11.57
N PHE A 31 8.02 -2.43 -12.25
CA PHE A 31 6.86 -3.27 -12.55
C PHE A 31 7.15 -4.24 -13.70
N SER A 32 6.61 -5.45 -13.62
CA SER A 32 6.73 -6.49 -14.65
C SER A 32 6.12 -6.04 -15.99
N HIS A 33 4.93 -5.45 -15.93
CA HIS A 33 4.21 -4.90 -17.07
C HIS A 33 3.29 -3.78 -16.61
N VAL A 34 2.99 -2.86 -17.54
CA VAL A 34 2.00 -1.80 -17.36
C VAL A 34 1.01 -1.83 -18.51
N ARG A 35 -0.29 -1.81 -18.22
CA ARG A 35 -1.36 -1.79 -19.22
C ARG A 35 -2.27 -0.59 -19.01
N VAL A 36 -2.65 0.03 -20.12
CA VAL A 36 -3.62 1.13 -20.15
C VAL A 36 -4.87 0.64 -20.87
N GLY A 37 -6.05 0.86 -20.28
CA GLY A 37 -7.33 0.45 -20.84
C GLY A 37 -7.61 1.13 -22.19
N ARG A 38 -8.27 0.41 -23.10
CA ARG A 38 -8.53 0.86 -24.49
C ARG A 38 -9.38 2.15 -24.58
N TRP A 39 -10.17 2.44 -23.55
CA TRP A 39 -11.06 3.60 -23.46
C TRP A 39 -10.43 4.79 -22.72
N VAL A 40 -9.14 4.72 -22.40
CA VAL A 40 -8.36 5.84 -21.86
C VAL A 40 -7.82 6.65 -23.03
N THR A 41 -8.13 7.94 -23.08
CA THR A 41 -7.62 8.83 -24.12
C THR A 41 -6.12 9.10 -23.92
N ARG A 42 -5.44 9.66 -24.93
CA ARG A 42 -4.00 9.98 -24.81
C ARG A 42 -3.73 10.99 -23.70
N ASP A 43 -4.56 12.01 -23.56
CA ASP A 43 -4.37 13.06 -22.56
C ASP A 43 -4.69 12.54 -21.14
N GLU A 44 -5.71 11.70 -21.00
CA GLU A 44 -5.98 11.01 -19.72
C GLU A 44 -4.83 10.08 -19.34
N SER A 45 -4.25 9.36 -20.30
CA SER A 45 -3.12 8.47 -20.07
C SER A 45 -1.88 9.23 -19.59
N ARG A 46 -1.58 10.37 -20.22
CA ARG A 46 -0.46 11.25 -19.81
C ARG A 46 -0.64 11.80 -18.41
N LEU A 47 -1.81 12.38 -18.13
CA LEU A 47 -2.12 12.92 -16.79
C LEU A 47 -2.08 11.81 -15.73
N ALA A 48 -2.60 10.63 -16.03
CA ALA A 48 -2.55 9.49 -15.12
C ALA A 48 -1.12 9.00 -14.89
N ALA A 49 -0.28 8.97 -15.93
CA ALA A 49 1.13 8.58 -15.79
C ALA A 49 1.87 9.54 -14.84
N ASP A 50 1.70 10.86 -14.98
CA ASP A 50 2.29 11.85 -14.07
C ASP A 50 1.82 11.64 -12.63
N LEU A 51 0.51 11.49 -12.41
CA LEU A 51 -0.06 11.29 -11.07
C LEU A 51 0.43 9.99 -10.41
N VAL A 52 0.47 8.89 -11.17
CA VAL A 52 0.96 7.60 -10.69
C VAL A 52 2.46 7.68 -10.39
N PHE A 53 3.24 8.30 -11.27
CA PHE A 53 4.68 8.47 -11.08
C PHE A 53 4.97 9.23 -9.79
N ASP A 54 4.35 10.40 -9.61
CA ASP A 54 4.54 11.23 -8.43
C ASP A 54 4.13 10.50 -7.14
N SER A 55 3.04 9.71 -7.20
CA SER A 55 2.54 8.95 -6.06
C SER A 55 3.44 7.79 -5.66
N LEU A 56 3.99 7.06 -6.63
CA LEU A 56 4.95 5.99 -6.36
C LEU A 56 6.30 6.55 -5.90
N ALA A 57 6.73 7.70 -6.44
CA ALA A 57 7.93 8.37 -5.99
C ALA A 57 7.80 8.87 -4.55
N ASP A 58 6.65 9.44 -4.18
CA ASP A 58 6.34 9.79 -2.79
C ASP A 58 6.36 8.58 -1.88
N LEU A 59 5.73 7.47 -2.30
CA LEU A 59 5.72 6.26 -1.51
C LEU A 59 7.14 5.72 -1.27
N ALA A 60 7.97 5.69 -2.33
CA ALA A 60 9.37 5.29 -2.23
C ALA A 60 10.16 6.22 -1.29
N PHE A 61 9.94 7.53 -1.39
CA PHE A 61 10.56 8.53 -0.52
C PHE A 61 10.18 8.33 0.94
N ILE A 62 8.88 8.22 1.24
CA ILE A 62 8.35 8.05 2.60
C ILE A 62 8.91 6.77 3.24
N LEU A 63 8.95 5.68 2.48
CA LEU A 63 9.46 4.39 2.95
C LEU A 63 10.98 4.28 2.94
N LYS A 64 11.69 5.28 2.42
CA LYS A 64 13.16 5.29 2.23
C LYS A 64 13.64 4.10 1.39
N LEU A 65 12.92 3.81 0.32
CA LEU A 65 13.22 2.73 -0.61
C LEU A 65 13.75 3.25 -1.95
N PRO A 66 14.68 2.52 -2.60
CA PRO A 66 14.92 2.71 -4.03
C PRO A 66 13.62 2.51 -4.82
N PRO A 67 13.29 3.37 -5.80
CA PRO A 67 12.04 3.28 -6.56
C PRO A 67 11.73 1.89 -7.15
N LEU A 68 12.76 1.21 -7.70
CA LEU A 68 12.65 -0.16 -8.25
C LEU A 68 12.12 -1.20 -7.27
N THR A 69 12.21 -0.95 -5.96
CA THR A 69 11.72 -1.87 -4.93
C THR A 69 10.20 -1.99 -4.96
N LEU A 70 9.48 -0.94 -5.40
CA LEU A 70 8.01 -0.91 -5.34
C LEU A 70 7.36 -1.96 -6.27
N GLY A 71 8.02 -2.37 -7.33
CA GLY A 71 7.55 -3.44 -8.21
C GLY A 71 7.82 -4.85 -7.68
N LEU A 72 8.39 -4.96 -6.48
CA LEU A 72 8.61 -6.19 -5.73
C LEU A 72 9.37 -7.23 -6.56
N ARG A 73 10.55 -6.83 -7.07
CA ARG A 73 11.39 -7.62 -8.00
C ARG A 73 10.64 -8.01 -9.29
N GLU A 74 9.97 -7.04 -9.90
CA GLU A 74 9.21 -7.25 -11.14
C GLU A 74 8.19 -8.39 -11.04
N THR A 75 7.58 -8.59 -9.86
CA THR A 75 6.54 -9.62 -9.68
C THR A 75 5.13 -9.04 -9.69
N VAL A 76 5.00 -7.72 -9.58
CA VAL A 76 3.74 -6.98 -9.62
C VAL A 76 3.59 -6.31 -10.98
N SER A 77 2.36 -6.22 -11.46
CA SER A 77 2.00 -5.43 -12.63
C SER A 77 1.07 -4.28 -12.28
N LEU A 78 0.97 -3.32 -13.19
CA LEU A 78 0.10 -2.16 -13.04
C LEU A 78 -0.91 -2.13 -14.19
N ALA A 79 -2.18 -1.97 -13.89
CA ALA A 79 -3.23 -1.72 -14.87
C ALA A 79 -3.91 -0.40 -14.57
N PHE A 80 -3.97 0.51 -15.53
CA PHE A 80 -4.73 1.75 -15.42
C PHE A 80 -5.97 1.72 -16.30
N GLY A 81 -7.11 2.06 -15.71
CA GLY A 81 -8.38 2.17 -16.41
C GLY A 81 -8.86 0.85 -17.01
N HIS A 82 -8.64 -0.28 -16.33
CA HIS A 82 -9.10 -1.61 -16.76
C HIS A 82 -10.24 -2.11 -15.86
N GLY A 83 -11.26 -2.77 -16.43
CA GLY A 83 -12.26 -3.54 -15.67
C GLY A 83 -13.16 -2.75 -14.70
N GLY A 84 -13.54 -1.51 -15.05
CA GLY A 84 -14.26 -0.63 -14.12
C GLY A 84 -15.58 -1.20 -13.58
N GLN A 85 -15.63 -1.48 -12.29
CA GLN A 85 -16.86 -1.66 -11.52
C GLN A 85 -17.23 -0.34 -10.83
N LYS A 86 -18.53 0.01 -10.78
CA LYS A 86 -18.98 1.20 -10.05
C LYS A 86 -18.60 1.06 -8.56
N GLY A 87 -17.85 2.03 -8.04
CA GLY A 87 -17.49 2.10 -6.61
C GLY A 87 -16.10 1.57 -6.25
N VAL A 88 -15.39 0.90 -7.16
CA VAL A 88 -14.01 0.41 -6.91
C VAL A 88 -13.00 1.44 -7.42
N GLN A 89 -12.20 1.96 -6.50
CA GLN A 89 -11.21 3.01 -6.73
C GLN A 89 -9.91 2.46 -7.29
N ALA A 90 -9.33 1.51 -6.58
CA ALA A 90 -8.23 0.68 -6.99
C ALA A 90 -8.49 -0.72 -6.43
N HIS A 91 -7.77 -1.73 -6.91
CA HIS A 91 -7.73 -3.04 -6.27
C HIS A 91 -6.45 -3.77 -6.66
N TYR A 92 -5.87 -4.50 -5.72
CA TYR A 92 -4.88 -5.52 -5.98
C TYR A 92 -5.58 -6.84 -6.29
N ALA A 93 -5.23 -7.45 -7.43
CA ALA A 93 -5.72 -8.76 -7.86
C ALA A 93 -4.64 -9.82 -7.62
N PRO A 94 -4.73 -10.65 -6.56
CA PRO A 94 -3.63 -11.55 -6.22
C PRO A 94 -3.36 -12.65 -7.23
N ALA A 95 -4.39 -13.12 -7.93
CA ALA A 95 -4.28 -14.18 -8.92
C ALA A 95 -3.35 -13.80 -10.08
N THR A 96 -3.36 -12.53 -10.47
CA THR A 96 -2.54 -11.97 -11.55
C THR A 96 -1.38 -11.11 -11.03
N ARG A 97 -1.31 -10.88 -9.71
CA ARG A 97 -0.40 -9.94 -9.05
C ARG A 97 -0.45 -8.55 -9.66
N GLU A 98 -1.66 -8.09 -9.95
CA GLU A 98 -1.90 -6.83 -10.65
C GLU A 98 -2.46 -5.79 -9.69
N LEU A 99 -1.82 -4.62 -9.65
CA LEU A 99 -2.36 -3.41 -9.04
C LEU A 99 -3.19 -2.68 -10.10
N ALA A 100 -4.50 -2.68 -9.96
CA ALA A 100 -5.43 -2.06 -10.90
C ALA A 100 -5.95 -0.73 -10.36
N LEU A 101 -5.74 0.35 -11.10
CA LEU A 101 -6.21 1.71 -10.80
C LEU A 101 -7.39 2.07 -11.69
N ALA A 102 -8.52 2.47 -11.10
CA ALA A 102 -9.68 2.87 -11.88
C ALA A 102 -9.54 4.30 -12.44
N LYS A 103 -10.08 4.50 -13.65
CA LYS A 103 -9.99 5.75 -14.41
C LYS A 103 -10.57 6.99 -13.70
N ASN A 104 -11.66 6.81 -12.95
CA ASN A 104 -12.43 7.92 -12.34
C ASN A 104 -12.36 7.94 -10.81
N ALA A 105 -11.57 7.03 -10.23
CA ALA A 105 -11.74 6.68 -8.83
C ALA A 105 -10.43 6.23 -8.16
N GLY A 106 -9.33 5.99 -8.88
CA GLY A 106 -8.04 5.58 -8.30
C GLY A 106 -7.31 6.63 -7.45
N ALA A 107 -7.95 7.75 -7.15
CA ALA A 107 -7.41 8.79 -6.29
C ALA A 107 -7.55 8.40 -4.82
N GLY A 108 -6.42 8.13 -4.17
CA GLY A 108 -6.35 8.03 -2.73
C GLY A 108 -6.33 6.62 -2.15
N ALA A 109 -6.19 5.59 -3.00
CA ALA A 109 -6.12 4.19 -2.58
C ALA A 109 -4.83 3.47 -3.03
N LEU A 110 -3.90 4.16 -3.71
CA LEU A 110 -2.69 3.52 -4.22
C LEU A 110 -1.82 2.94 -3.09
N ALA A 111 -1.69 3.66 -1.96
CA ALA A 111 -0.97 3.16 -0.79
C ALA A 111 -1.60 1.87 -0.22
N HIS A 112 -2.94 1.82 -0.17
CA HIS A 112 -3.70 0.66 0.29
C HIS A 112 -3.40 -0.57 -0.58
N GLU A 113 -3.52 -0.43 -1.91
CA GLU A 113 -3.28 -1.53 -2.83
C GLU A 113 -1.81 -1.95 -2.89
N PHE A 114 -0.88 -1.02 -2.75
CA PHE A 114 0.53 -1.36 -2.61
C PHE A 114 0.77 -2.25 -1.38
N TRP A 115 0.12 -1.95 -0.25
CA TRP A 115 0.24 -2.80 0.92
C TRP A 115 -0.28 -4.21 0.65
N HIS A 116 -1.45 -4.37 0.04
CA HIS A 116 -1.95 -5.70 -0.35
C HIS A 116 -0.97 -6.46 -1.25
N ALA A 117 -0.35 -5.78 -2.20
CA ALA A 117 0.68 -6.38 -3.04
C ALA A 117 1.92 -6.82 -2.24
N PHE A 118 2.40 -5.96 -1.33
CA PHE A 118 3.54 -6.24 -0.46
C PHE A 118 3.27 -7.40 0.49
N ASP A 119 2.12 -7.39 1.16
CA ASP A 119 1.69 -8.38 2.14
C ASP A 119 1.56 -9.78 1.52
N HIS A 120 1.01 -9.85 0.31
CA HIS A 120 1.01 -11.08 -0.50
C HIS A 120 2.42 -11.51 -0.90
N TYR A 121 3.24 -10.58 -1.40
CA TYR A 121 4.58 -10.88 -1.90
C TYR A 121 5.52 -11.39 -0.82
N ILE A 122 5.45 -10.81 0.38
CA ILE A 122 6.39 -11.07 1.46
C ILE A 122 6.06 -12.35 2.22
N ALA A 123 4.80 -12.81 2.19
CA ALA A 123 4.33 -14.04 2.83
C ALA A 123 5.25 -15.24 2.54
N ALA A 124 5.51 -15.53 1.26
CA ALA A 124 6.35 -16.66 0.85
C ALA A 124 7.84 -16.52 1.18
N LYS A 125 8.29 -15.33 1.61
CA LYS A 125 9.69 -15.03 1.98
C LYS A 125 9.88 -15.00 3.49
N SER A 126 8.81 -14.70 4.22
CA SER A 126 8.85 -14.56 5.68
C SER A 126 8.35 -15.80 6.41
N PHE A 127 7.59 -16.67 5.77
CA PHE A 127 6.98 -17.83 6.42
C PHE A 127 7.27 -19.14 5.69
N LYS A 128 7.42 -20.22 6.46
CA LYS A 128 7.47 -21.59 5.92
C LYS A 128 6.05 -22.08 5.69
N SER A 129 5.50 -21.82 4.49
CA SER A 129 4.19 -22.32 4.08
C SER A 129 4.31 -23.39 2.99
N SER A 130 3.58 -24.49 3.14
CA SER A 130 3.43 -25.53 2.12
C SER A 130 2.18 -25.33 1.24
N SER A 131 1.38 -24.31 1.53
CA SER A 131 0.15 -24.02 0.79
C SER A 131 0.44 -23.43 -0.59
N LYS A 132 -0.29 -23.89 -1.60
CA LYS A 132 -0.31 -23.30 -2.96
C LYS A 132 -1.38 -22.22 -3.13
N ARG A 133 -2.15 -21.91 -2.07
CA ARG A 133 -3.19 -20.88 -2.11
C ARG A 133 -2.57 -19.50 -1.94
N PHE A 134 -3.34 -18.49 -2.32
CA PHE A 134 -3.05 -17.10 -1.97
C PHE A 134 -2.90 -16.95 -0.45
N GLN A 135 -1.84 -16.27 -0.01
CA GLN A 135 -1.52 -16.04 1.39
C GLN A 135 -0.92 -14.64 1.56
N CYS A 136 -1.36 -13.94 2.59
CA CYS A 136 -0.78 -12.67 3.03
C CYS A 136 -0.02 -12.87 4.34
N ALA A 137 1.07 -12.13 4.51
CA ALA A 137 1.92 -12.24 5.69
C ALA A 137 1.17 -11.88 6.99
N SER A 138 0.26 -10.90 6.94
CA SER A 138 -0.57 -10.53 8.10
C SER A 138 -1.45 -11.69 8.59
N ASP A 139 -2.04 -12.46 7.68
CA ASP A 139 -2.90 -13.61 8.03
C ASP A 139 -2.06 -14.75 8.62
N LEU A 140 -0.90 -15.02 8.02
CA LEU A 140 0.00 -16.08 8.47
C LEU A 140 0.58 -15.76 9.85
N TRP A 141 0.91 -14.48 10.10
CA TRP A 141 1.41 -14.03 11.38
C TRP A 141 0.37 -14.19 12.48
N LEU A 142 -0.88 -13.74 12.25
CA LEU A 142 -1.97 -13.93 13.23
C LEU A 142 -2.40 -15.38 13.43
N SER A 143 -2.06 -16.27 12.49
CA SER A 143 -2.27 -17.71 12.63
C SER A 143 -1.10 -18.43 13.31
N ASP A 144 -0.18 -17.69 13.92
CA ASP A 144 1.03 -18.19 14.60
C ASP A 144 1.90 -19.11 13.73
N LEU A 145 1.93 -18.88 12.41
CA LEU A 145 2.77 -19.67 11.53
C LEU A 145 4.26 -19.33 11.78
N PRO A 146 5.17 -20.32 11.84
CA PRO A 146 6.59 -20.05 12.10
C PRO A 146 7.22 -19.12 11.07
N VAL A 147 7.74 -18.00 11.56
CA VAL A 147 8.50 -17.02 10.80
C VAL A 147 9.89 -17.59 10.52
N ILE A 148 10.39 -17.40 9.30
CA ILE A 148 11.76 -17.73 8.91
C ILE A 148 12.71 -16.76 9.63
N GLU A 149 13.69 -17.30 10.36
CA GLU A 149 14.66 -16.48 11.10
C GLU A 149 15.44 -15.57 10.15
N HIS A 150 15.21 -14.26 10.28
CA HIS A 150 15.91 -13.22 9.54
C HIS A 150 15.64 -11.85 10.21
N PRO A 151 16.62 -10.93 10.30
CA PRO A 151 16.41 -9.63 10.92
C PRO A 151 15.26 -8.82 10.33
N LEU A 152 15.06 -8.86 9.00
CA LEU A 152 13.90 -8.21 8.37
C LEU A 152 12.58 -8.89 8.75
N ASN A 153 12.55 -10.21 8.90
CA ASN A 153 11.32 -10.91 9.27
C ASN A 153 10.93 -10.60 10.73
N ALA A 154 11.90 -10.44 11.63
CA ALA A 154 11.65 -9.95 12.99
C ALA A 154 11.06 -8.53 12.98
N ARG A 155 11.61 -7.63 12.15
CA ARG A 155 11.07 -6.26 11.96
C ARG A 155 9.67 -6.26 11.35
N LEU A 156 9.39 -7.19 10.44
CA LEU A 156 8.06 -7.38 9.86
C LEU A 156 7.06 -7.85 10.93
N SER A 157 7.46 -8.83 11.76
CA SER A 157 6.65 -9.27 12.90
C SER A 157 6.37 -8.13 13.88
N GLU A 158 7.32 -7.23 14.09
CA GLU A 158 7.09 -6.05 14.95
C GLU A 158 6.03 -5.11 14.36
N ILE A 159 6.00 -4.90 13.04
CA ILE A 159 4.93 -4.13 12.38
C ILE A 159 3.55 -4.74 12.69
N PHE A 160 3.40 -6.05 12.54
CA PHE A 160 2.14 -6.74 12.83
C PHE A 160 1.80 -6.65 14.31
N LYS A 161 2.77 -6.91 15.20
CA LYS A 161 2.61 -6.83 16.65
C LYS A 161 2.09 -5.46 17.07
N VAL A 162 2.77 -4.37 16.70
CA VAL A 162 2.34 -3.03 17.13
C VAL A 162 1.02 -2.61 16.50
N THR A 163 0.64 -3.18 15.35
CA THR A 163 -0.65 -2.86 14.72
C THR A 163 -1.82 -3.60 15.38
N PHE A 164 -1.63 -4.87 15.74
CA PHE A 164 -2.71 -5.74 16.21
C PHE A 164 -2.81 -5.87 17.72
N LEU A 165 -1.72 -5.69 18.46
CA LEU A 165 -1.67 -5.97 19.89
C LEU A 165 -1.52 -4.68 20.71
N SER A 166 -2.04 -4.71 21.93
CA SER A 166 -1.84 -3.66 22.94
C SER A 166 -0.37 -3.53 23.33
N GLY A 167 -0.01 -2.45 24.03
CA GLY A 167 1.39 -2.17 24.41
C GLY A 167 2.06 -3.25 25.28
N ASN A 168 1.29 -4.06 26.01
CA ASN A 168 1.78 -5.23 26.75
C ASN A 168 1.91 -6.49 25.88
N GLY A 169 1.34 -6.51 24.67
CA GLY A 169 1.47 -7.62 23.71
C GLY A 169 0.49 -8.78 23.91
N ASP A 170 -0.38 -8.74 24.91
CA ASP A 170 -1.22 -9.90 25.29
C ASP A 170 -2.68 -9.77 24.84
N GLU A 171 -3.13 -8.57 24.49
CA GLU A 171 -4.52 -8.31 24.11
C GLU A 171 -4.63 -7.66 22.73
N PRO A 172 -5.79 -7.80 22.05
CA PRO A 172 -6.06 -7.03 20.84
C PRO A 172 -6.04 -5.52 21.13
N HIS A 173 -5.32 -4.78 20.29
CA HIS A 173 -5.33 -3.32 20.32
C HIS A 173 -6.76 -2.78 20.15
N ASP A 174 -7.06 -1.60 20.69
CA ASP A 174 -8.36 -0.93 20.50
C ASP A 174 -8.75 -0.85 19.00
N TYR A 175 -7.76 -0.65 18.13
CA TYR A 175 -7.94 -0.68 16.69
C TYR A 175 -8.61 -1.97 16.18
N VAL A 176 -8.18 -3.14 16.65
CA VAL A 176 -8.79 -4.44 16.32
C VAL A 176 -10.21 -4.53 16.87
N ARG A 177 -10.43 -4.07 18.10
CA ARG A 177 -11.75 -4.10 18.74
C ARG A 177 -12.76 -3.24 17.98
N ARG A 178 -12.35 -2.05 17.53
CA ARG A 178 -13.16 -1.16 16.68
C ARG A 178 -13.45 -1.79 15.31
N ALA A 179 -12.46 -2.42 14.67
CA ALA A 179 -12.66 -3.13 13.40
C ALA A 179 -13.70 -4.27 13.52
N ILE A 180 -13.63 -5.06 14.59
CA ILE A 180 -14.63 -6.12 14.88
C ILE A 180 -16.02 -5.52 15.12
N ALA A 181 -16.11 -4.39 15.83
CA ALA A 181 -17.38 -3.71 16.08
C ALA A 181 -18.01 -3.20 14.77
N LEU A 182 -17.20 -2.70 13.82
CA LEU A 182 -17.67 -2.28 12.50
C LEU A 182 -18.23 -3.44 11.68
N ASP A 183 -17.52 -4.57 11.64
CA ASP A 183 -17.99 -5.78 10.96
C ASP A 183 -19.35 -6.24 11.51
N LYS A 184 -19.51 -6.24 12.85
CA LYS A 184 -20.78 -6.56 13.49
C LYS A 184 -21.89 -5.56 13.15
N LYS A 185 -21.58 -4.27 13.16
CA LYS A 185 -22.54 -3.19 12.85
C LYS A 185 -23.04 -3.29 11.40
N HIS A 186 -22.17 -3.61 10.46
CA HIS A 186 -22.48 -3.66 9.03
C HIS A 186 -22.84 -5.07 8.53
N GLY A 187 -22.80 -6.09 9.40
CA GLY A 187 -23.13 -7.47 9.05
C GLY A 187 -22.20 -8.08 7.99
N MET A 188 -20.91 -7.74 8.04
CA MET A 188 -19.90 -8.18 7.06
C MET A 188 -18.63 -8.70 7.72
N GLN A 189 -17.72 -9.21 6.90
CA GLN A 189 -16.38 -9.65 7.31
C GLN A 189 -15.36 -8.95 6.42
N TYR A 190 -15.07 -7.70 6.72
CA TYR A 190 -14.20 -6.85 5.90
C TYR A 190 -13.25 -6.06 6.80
N PHE A 191 -13.77 -5.32 7.77
CA PHE A 191 -12.98 -4.43 8.62
C PHE A 191 -11.99 -5.22 9.48
N ALA A 192 -12.38 -6.33 10.11
CA ALA A 192 -11.51 -7.09 10.99
C ALA A 192 -10.60 -8.08 10.25
N ARG A 193 -10.62 -8.13 8.91
CA ARG A 193 -9.68 -8.95 8.15
C ARG A 193 -8.26 -8.42 8.37
N PRO A 194 -7.27 -9.26 8.73
CA PRO A 194 -5.91 -8.80 9.00
C PRO A 194 -5.29 -8.03 7.83
N THR A 195 -5.50 -8.53 6.62
CA THR A 195 -5.02 -7.91 5.37
C THR A 195 -5.57 -6.50 5.18
N GLU A 196 -6.87 -6.33 5.39
CA GLU A 196 -7.57 -5.04 5.28
C GLU A 196 -7.20 -4.08 6.41
N MET A 197 -7.04 -4.60 7.64
CA MET A 197 -6.55 -3.83 8.78
C MET A 197 -5.15 -3.29 8.54
N MET A 198 -4.23 -4.13 8.03
CA MET A 198 -2.89 -3.67 7.72
C MET A 198 -2.87 -2.68 6.56
N ALA A 199 -3.66 -2.89 5.51
CA ALA A 199 -3.76 -1.96 4.39
C ALA A 199 -4.28 -0.58 4.84
N ARG A 200 -5.34 -0.56 5.67
CA ARG A 200 -5.87 0.67 6.28
C ARG A 200 -4.88 1.33 7.25
N ALA A 201 -4.18 0.55 8.06
CA ALA A 201 -3.16 1.06 8.95
C ALA A 201 -1.98 1.69 8.19
N PHE A 202 -1.52 1.02 7.13
CA PHE A 202 -0.44 1.49 6.27
C PHE A 202 -0.81 2.80 5.57
N GLU A 203 -1.93 2.84 4.84
CA GLU A 203 -2.34 4.06 4.13
C GLU A 203 -2.55 5.24 5.10
N ALA A 204 -3.09 4.97 6.30
CA ALA A 204 -3.25 5.99 7.33
C ALA A 204 -1.91 6.55 7.84
N CYS A 205 -0.87 5.73 7.91
CA CYS A 205 0.48 6.19 8.25
C CYS A 205 1.07 7.03 7.11
N ILE A 206 0.89 6.61 5.85
CA ILE A 206 1.36 7.37 4.67
C ILE A 206 0.67 8.74 4.58
N GLU A 207 -0.65 8.82 4.80
CA GLU A 207 -1.38 10.12 4.80
C GLU A 207 -1.00 11.01 5.99
N SER A 208 -0.36 10.46 7.02
CA SER A 208 0.08 11.22 8.20
C SER A 208 1.52 11.74 8.09
N TYR A 209 2.18 11.55 6.95
CA TYR A 209 3.54 12.03 6.74
C TYR A 209 3.57 13.53 6.44
N ASP A 210 4.01 14.35 7.40
CA ASP A 210 3.80 15.81 7.38
C ASP A 210 4.47 16.55 6.20
N ALA A 211 5.56 16.02 5.63
CA ALA A 211 6.28 16.69 4.54
C ALA A 211 5.67 16.47 3.15
N ILE A 212 4.78 15.47 2.98
CA ILE A 212 4.18 15.12 1.69
C ILE A 212 2.65 15.05 1.84
N SER A 213 1.94 15.76 0.96
CA SER A 213 0.50 15.63 0.79
C SER A 213 0.22 15.25 -0.65
N ASN A 214 -0.28 14.04 -0.88
CA ASN A 214 -0.58 13.54 -2.21
C ASN A 214 -1.94 12.80 -2.22
N PRO A 215 -3.04 13.49 -2.59
CA PRO A 215 -4.37 12.90 -2.61
C PRO A 215 -4.56 11.73 -3.59
N TYR A 216 -3.65 11.59 -4.57
CA TYR A 216 -3.68 10.47 -5.51
C TYR A 216 -3.05 9.21 -4.88
N LEU A 217 -1.97 9.38 -4.10
CA LEU A 217 -1.35 8.30 -3.31
C LEU A 217 -2.31 7.77 -2.23
N VAL A 218 -2.83 8.68 -1.40
CA VAL A 218 -3.74 8.35 -0.30
C VAL A 218 -4.61 9.55 0.07
N SER A 219 -5.89 9.32 0.37
CA SER A 219 -6.74 10.35 0.98
C SER A 219 -7.89 9.76 1.78
N GLY A 220 -8.35 10.48 2.80
CA GLY A 220 -9.62 10.19 3.47
C GLY A 220 -9.52 9.31 4.71
N THR A 221 -8.33 8.99 5.21
CA THR A 221 -8.15 8.18 6.42
C THR A 221 -8.35 8.98 7.71
N ARG A 222 -8.45 10.32 7.62
CA ARG A 222 -8.57 11.23 8.78
C ARG A 222 -10.00 11.74 9.03
N PHE A 223 -10.73 12.09 7.97
CA PHE A 223 -11.99 12.84 8.10
C PHE A 223 -13.20 12.22 7.38
N SER A 224 -13.01 11.10 6.67
CA SER A 224 -14.12 10.39 6.02
C SER A 224 -15.13 9.86 7.04
N ALA A 225 -16.33 9.51 6.59
CA ALA A 225 -17.32 8.82 7.43
C ALA A 225 -16.72 7.54 8.05
N MET A 226 -15.99 6.76 7.24
CA MET A 226 -15.30 5.56 7.68
C MET A 226 -14.23 5.84 8.75
N ALA A 227 -13.50 6.95 8.64
CA ALA A 227 -12.57 7.39 9.67
C ALA A 227 -13.26 7.76 10.99
N LYS A 228 -14.36 8.50 10.92
CA LYS A 228 -15.17 8.86 12.09
C LYS A 228 -15.81 7.65 12.77
N GLU A 229 -16.14 6.61 12.00
CA GLU A 229 -16.63 5.34 12.53
C GLU A 229 -15.52 4.45 13.13
N GLY A 230 -14.25 4.82 12.94
CA GLY A 230 -13.14 4.17 13.58
C GLY A 230 -12.48 3.04 12.79
N ALA A 231 -12.54 3.06 11.45
CA ALA A 231 -11.90 2.03 10.63
C ALA A 231 -10.37 2.15 10.52
N TYR A 232 -9.79 3.24 11.04
CA TYR A 232 -8.36 3.54 10.98
C TYR A 232 -7.74 3.64 12.39
N PRO A 233 -6.43 3.40 12.53
CA PRO A 233 -5.68 3.72 13.74
C PRO A 233 -5.81 5.21 14.09
N ASP A 234 -5.81 5.52 15.38
CA ASP A 234 -5.71 6.91 15.86
C ASP A 234 -4.30 7.48 15.64
N GLU A 235 -4.11 8.78 15.89
CA GLU A 235 -2.85 9.46 15.61
C GLU A 235 -1.66 8.90 16.43
N ALA A 236 -1.89 8.53 17.70
CA ALA A 236 -0.84 7.97 18.54
C ALA A 236 -0.41 6.59 18.01
N HIS A 237 -1.38 5.76 17.63
CA HIS A 237 -1.12 4.43 17.08
C HIS A 237 -0.44 4.51 15.70
N ARG A 238 -0.85 5.45 14.84
CA ARG A 238 -0.16 5.71 13.55
C ARG A 238 1.32 6.02 13.73
N LYS A 239 1.70 6.81 14.75
CA LYS A 239 3.12 7.11 15.02
C LYS A 239 3.91 5.86 15.40
N VAL A 240 3.33 4.98 16.22
CA VAL A 240 3.95 3.70 16.60
C VAL A 240 4.11 2.78 15.38
N ILE A 241 3.06 2.63 14.58
CA ILE A 241 3.08 1.79 13.37
C ILE A 241 4.09 2.35 12.35
N PHE A 242 4.08 3.67 12.12
CA PHE A 242 5.02 4.30 11.18
C PHE A 242 6.47 4.11 11.59
N ASN A 243 6.79 4.21 12.89
CA ASN A 243 8.14 3.91 13.37
C ASN A 243 8.53 2.45 13.10
N ALA A 244 7.63 1.49 13.28
CA ALA A 244 7.88 0.09 12.94
C ALA A 244 8.06 -0.11 11.42
N LEU A 245 7.26 0.57 10.59
CA LEU A 245 7.39 0.56 9.13
C LEU A 245 8.77 1.05 8.69
N ILE A 246 9.24 2.21 9.19
CA ILE A 246 10.56 2.74 8.87
C ILE A 246 11.67 1.82 9.39
N ASN A 247 11.52 1.26 10.58
CA ASN A 247 12.47 0.29 11.11
C ASN A 247 12.59 -0.97 10.24
N TYR A 248 11.59 -1.31 9.44
CA TYR A 248 11.66 -2.39 8.45
C TYR A 248 12.22 -1.91 7.10
N PHE A 249 11.61 -0.87 6.52
CA PHE A 249 11.88 -0.46 5.13
C PHE A 249 13.21 0.28 4.96
N GLU A 250 13.66 1.07 5.93
CA GLU A 250 14.92 1.82 5.79
C GLU A 250 16.15 0.90 5.73
N PRO A 251 16.34 -0.09 6.64
CA PRO A 251 17.43 -1.05 6.50
C PRO A 251 17.36 -1.86 5.20
N LEU A 252 16.14 -2.21 4.75
CA LEU A 252 15.93 -2.88 3.46
C LEU A 252 16.39 -1.98 2.30
N GLY A 253 15.97 -0.72 2.29
CA GLY A 253 16.36 0.27 1.28
C GLY A 253 17.87 0.45 1.22
N MET A 254 18.52 0.62 2.37
CA MET A 254 19.99 0.71 2.46
C MET A 254 20.70 -0.54 1.90
N ALA A 255 20.17 -1.74 2.16
CA ALA A 255 20.75 -2.97 1.65
C ALA A 255 20.62 -3.08 0.12
N LEU A 256 19.46 -2.70 -0.44
CA LEU A 256 19.21 -2.73 -1.88
C LEU A 256 19.94 -1.64 -2.65
N SER A 257 20.20 -0.47 -2.04
CA SER A 257 21.03 0.56 -2.66
C SER A 257 22.50 0.15 -2.81
N LYS A 258 23.01 -0.73 -1.93
CA LYS A 258 24.41 -1.23 -2.00
C LYS A 258 24.59 -2.34 -3.04
N HIS A 259 23.52 -3.06 -3.35
CA HIS A 259 23.50 -4.14 -4.33
C HIS A 259 22.32 -3.92 -5.28
N PRO A 260 22.49 -3.09 -6.33
CA PRO A 260 21.44 -2.86 -7.31
C PRO A 260 20.92 -4.21 -7.81
N LEU A 261 19.60 -4.37 -7.84
CA LEU A 261 18.96 -5.54 -8.44
C LEU A 261 19.40 -5.60 -9.90
N GLY A 262 20.33 -6.50 -10.22
CA GLY A 262 20.81 -6.79 -11.56
C GLY A 262 19.93 -7.81 -12.27
#